data_AF-A0A5C7ZHV2-F1
#
_entry.id   AF-A0A5C7ZHV2-F1
#
_cell.length_a   1.000
_cell.length_b   1.000
_cell.length_c   1.000
_cell.angle_alpha   90.00
_cell.angle_beta   90.00
_cell.angle_gamma   90.00
#
_symmetry.space_group_name_H-M   'P 1'
#
loop_
_entity.id
_entity.type
_entity.pdbx_description
1 polymer ?
#
loop_
_entity_poly.entity_id
_entity_poly.type
_entity_poly.pdbx_seq_one_letter_code
_entity_poly.pdbx_strand_id
1 'polypeptide(L)' 'MKFELNGETWRCHRPHPGKEAKRYQVEEARELLERVGVKP' A
#
# COMPACT_ATOMS: atom_id res chain seq x y z
N MET A 1 -9.44 4.90 2.60
CA MET A 1 -9.58 3.70 3.42
C MET A 1 -8.27 3.53 4.18
N LYS A 2 -8.33 3.25 5.48
CA LYS A 2 -7.16 2.96 6.32
C LYS A 2 -7.03 1.44 6.40
N PHE A 3 -5.85 0.90 6.14
CA PHE A 3 -5.52 -0.51 6.32
C PHE A 3 -4.48 -0.63 7.41
N GLU A 4 -4.66 -1.58 8.33
CA GLU A 4 -3.72 -1.85 9.41
C GLU A 4 -3.27 -3.30 9.33
N LEU A 5 -1.96 -3.53 9.35
CA LEU A 5 -1.35 -4.85 9.32
C LEU A 5 -0.15 -4.85 10.26
N ASN A 6 -0.13 -5.78 11.24
CA ASN A 6 0.99 -5.94 12.16
C ASN A 6 1.46 -4.64 12.87
N GLY A 7 0.52 -3.74 13.17
CA GLY A 7 0.81 -2.41 13.77
C GLY A 7 1.20 -1.32 12.78
N GLU A 8 1.39 -1.64 11.50
CA GLU A 8 1.66 -0.70 10.43
C GLU A 8 0.36 -0.22 9.77
N THR A 9 0.23 1.09 9.59
CA THR A 9 -0.94 1.72 8.96
C THR A 9 -0.61 2.19 7.54
N TRP A 10 -1.41 1.75 6.57
CA TRP A 10 -1.46 2.28 5.21
C TRP A 10 -2.74 3.09 4.97
N ARG A 11 -2.64 4.19 4.20
CA ARG A 11 -3.78 5.06 3.83
C ARG A 11 -3.96 5.05 2.31
N CYS A 12 -4.95 4.31 1.82
CA CYS A 12 -5.20 4.08 0.40
C CYS A 12 -5.84 5.27 -0.36
N HIS A 13 -5.68 6.52 0.08
CA HIS A 13 -6.45 7.68 -0.44
C HIS A 13 -5.59 8.80 -1.07
N ARG A 14 -4.31 8.55 -1.40
CA ARG A 14 -3.62 9.56 -2.22
C ARG A 14 -4.24 9.62 -3.61
N PRO A 15 -4.46 10.82 -4.18
CA PRO A 15 -4.93 10.95 -5.54
C PRO A 15 -3.85 10.41 -6.48
N HIS A 16 -4.17 9.33 -7.18
CA HIS A 16 -3.28 8.74 -8.19
C HIS A 16 -3.84 9.02 -9.59
N PRO A 17 -3.00 9.39 -10.56
CA PRO A 17 -3.44 9.66 -11.93
C PRO A 17 -4.01 8.38 -12.56
N GLY A 18 -5.24 8.48 -13.08
CA GLY A 18 -6.13 7.37 -13.46
C GLY A 18 -5.45 6.03 -13.80
N LYS A 19 -4.82 5.92 -14.98
CA LYS A 19 -4.27 4.64 -15.48
C LYS A 19 -3.13 4.08 -14.62
N GLU A 20 -2.46 4.89 -13.83
CA GLU A 20 -1.32 4.48 -12.99
C GLU A 20 -1.75 4.16 -11.55
N ALA A 21 -2.99 4.48 -11.17
CA ALA A 21 -3.50 4.25 -9.81
C ALA A 21 -3.31 2.82 -9.32
N LYS A 22 -3.54 1.82 -10.19
CA LYS A 22 -3.30 0.41 -9.85
C LYS A 22 -1.82 0.12 -9.58
N ARG A 23 -0.90 0.73 -10.32
CA ARG A 23 0.54 0.52 -10.13
C ARG A 23 0.97 1.04 -8.77
N TYR A 24 0.58 2.27 -8.43
CA TYR A 24 0.87 2.83 -7.12
C TYR A 24 0.25 2.02 -5.97
N GLN A 25 -0.98 1.52 -6.14
CA GLN A 25 -1.60 0.64 -5.14
C GLN A 25 -0.81 -0.66 -4.91
N VAL A 26 -0.27 -1.25 -5.98
CA VAL A 26 0.55 -2.47 -5.88
C VAL A 26 1.88 -2.17 -5.20
N GLU A 27 2.56 -1.09 -5.58
CA GLU A 27 3.82 -0.67 -4.95
C GLU A 27 3.63 -0.35 -3.46
N GLU A 28 2.60 0.43 -3.10
CA GLU A 28 2.31 0.77 -1.71
C GLU A 28 1.93 -0.47 -0.87
N ALA A 29 1.20 -1.42 -1.45
CA ALA A 29 0.90 -2.70 -0.79
C ALA A 29 2.18 -3.53 -0.60
N ARG A 30 3.09 -3.51 -1.56
CA ARG A 30 4.39 -4.17 -1.48
C ARG A 30 5.24 -3.59 -0.36
N GLU A 31 5.33 -2.26 -0.28
CA GLU A 31 6.02 -1.56 0.81
C GLU A 31 5.44 -1.92 2.18
N LEU A 32 4.11 -1.98 2.31
CA LEU A 32 3.47 -2.38 3.55
C LEU A 32 3.86 -3.82 3.94
N LEU A 33 3.81 -4.76 2.99
CA LEU A 33 4.19 -6.16 3.22
C LEU A 33 5.67 -6.28 3.63
N GLU A 34 6.57 -5.58 2.94
CA GLU A 34 8.00 -5.55 3.28
C GLU A 34 8.25 -4.98 4.67
N ARG A 35 7.55 -3.91 5.06
CA ARG A 35 7.66 -3.28 6.40
C ARG A 35 7.20 -4.20 7.52
N VAL A 36 6.21 -5.06 7.27
CA VAL A 36 5.78 -6.07 8.24
C VAL A 36 6.59 -7.36 8.18
N GLY A 37 7.66 -7.41 7.38
CA GLY A 37 8.55 -8.57 7.23
C GLY A 37 7.98 -9.70 6.37
N VAL A 38 6.88 -9.45 5.67
CA VAL A 38 6.27 -10.41 4.74
C VAL A 38 6.90 -10.21 3.36
N LYS A 39 7.63 -11.20 2.89
CA LYS A 39 8.14 -11.18 1.51
C LYS A 39 6.99 -11.54 0.55
N PRO A 40 6.65 -10.64 -0.40
CA PRO A 40 5.61 -10.88 -1.40
C PRO A 40 6.02 -11.95 -2.43
#